data_AF-R9IVX3-F1
#
_entry.id   AF-R9IVX3-F1
#
_cell.length_a   1.000
_cell.length_b   1.000
_cell.length_c   1.000
_cell.angle_alpha   90.00
_cell.angle_beta   90.00
_cell.angle_gamma   90.00
#
_symmetry.space_group_name_H-M   'P 1'
#
loop_
_entity.id
_entity.type
_entity.pdbx_description
1 polymer ?
#
loop_
_entity_poly.entity_id
_entity_poly.type
_entity_poly.pdbx_seq_one_letter_code
_entity_poly.pdbx_strand_id
1 'polypeptide(L)'
;MYRAKKGSLTLANTGLNAGTRYYSYSAKKTLKLPALTVYVNGKAMEGMSPESLATLQRAQTALASITTDSMSKEKKLRTCFEFVKTYQGAFPRIPHYMGMDWPVVYANDMFLNDGKGNCFSYAAAFAYLAKAIGYEEVYCCSSGYHGWAEIDGLIYDPERNKFDPSYSYYALSYDTKTNVDHKGGIAANEPWMHIKI
;
A
#
# COMPACT_ATOMS: atom_id res chain seq x y z
N MET A 1 6.53 -19.51 -0.99
CA MET A 1 6.37 -20.13 0.35
C MET A 1 4.94 -20.61 0.50
N TYR A 2 4.77 -21.91 0.77
CA TYR A 2 3.46 -22.51 1.04
C TYR A 2 3.40 -22.94 2.50
N ARG A 3 2.22 -22.81 3.11
CA ARG A 3 1.88 -23.43 4.38
C ARG A 3 1.12 -24.72 4.11
N ALA A 4 1.65 -25.83 4.63
CA ALA A 4 0.97 -27.12 4.63
C ALA A 4 0.20 -27.29 5.94
N LYS A 5 -1.11 -27.49 5.87
CA LYS A 5 -1.94 -27.80 7.04
C LYS A 5 -2.97 -28.87 6.68
N LYS A 6 -2.89 -30.03 7.34
CA LYS A 6 -3.80 -31.18 7.15
C LYS A 6 -3.97 -31.58 5.66
N GLY A 7 -2.86 -31.65 4.91
CA GLY A 7 -2.88 -32.02 3.49
C GLY A 7 -3.27 -30.89 2.51
N SER A 8 -3.69 -29.72 3.00
CA SER A 8 -3.91 -28.53 2.18
C SER A 8 -2.65 -27.68 2.09
N LEU A 9 -2.34 -27.18 0.89
CA LEU A 9 -1.29 -26.19 0.64
C LEU A 9 -1.93 -24.84 0.35
N THR A 10 -1.62 -23.85 1.18
CA THR A 10 -2.02 -22.46 0.94
C THR A 10 -0.79 -21.57 0.83
N LEU A 11 -0.91 -20.48 0.07
CA LEU A 11 0.17 -19.50 -0.02
C LEU A 11 0.34 -18.79 1.34
N ALA A 12 1.59 -18.61 1.76
CA ALA A 12 1.88 -17.91 3.01
C ALA A 12 1.57 -16.41 2.86
N ASN A 13 0.73 -15.88 3.74
CA ASN A 13 0.41 -14.45 3.84
C ASN A 13 0.60 -13.99 5.30
N THR A 14 1.85 -13.96 5.77
CA THR A 14 2.23 -13.97 7.19
C THR A 14 3.73 -13.67 7.40
N GLY A 15 4.11 -13.18 8.58
CA GLY A 15 5.50 -13.14 9.04
C GLY A 15 5.94 -14.50 9.59
N LEU A 16 7.15 -14.93 9.27
CA LEU A 16 7.79 -16.13 9.81
C LEU A 16 9.11 -15.74 10.49
N ASN A 17 9.27 -16.10 11.76
CA ASN A 17 10.45 -15.75 12.55
C ASN A 17 11.73 -16.44 12.04
N ALA A 18 12.87 -15.85 12.38
CA ALA A 18 14.17 -16.51 12.25
C ALA A 18 14.14 -17.91 12.90
N GLY A 19 14.82 -18.87 12.28
CA GLY A 19 14.86 -20.26 12.74
C GLY A 19 13.65 -21.10 12.32
N THR A 20 12.59 -20.52 11.76
CA THR A 20 11.45 -21.28 11.21
C THR A 20 11.95 -22.28 10.17
N ARG A 21 11.65 -23.56 10.37
CA ARG A 21 12.04 -24.63 9.46
C ARG A 21 11.09 -24.71 8.28
N TYR A 22 11.62 -24.90 7.08
CA TYR A 22 10.84 -25.15 5.88
C TYR A 22 11.54 -26.17 4.98
N TYR A 23 10.77 -26.92 4.20
CA TYR A 23 11.34 -27.81 3.19
C TYR A 23 11.59 -27.03 1.90
N SER A 24 12.84 -27.01 1.42
CA SER A 24 13.19 -26.45 0.12
C SER A 24 13.17 -27.56 -0.93
N TYR A 25 12.23 -27.46 -1.87
CA TYR A 25 12.14 -28.42 -2.99
C TYR A 25 13.36 -28.36 -3.90
N SER A 26 13.90 -27.17 -4.17
CA SER A 26 15.10 -27.01 -5.01
C SER A 26 16.34 -27.59 -4.35
N ALA A 27 16.51 -27.40 -3.04
CA ALA A 27 17.64 -27.93 -2.29
C ALA A 27 17.43 -29.37 -1.77
N LYS A 28 16.22 -29.92 -1.96
CA LYS A 28 15.79 -31.25 -1.48
C LYS A 28 16.06 -31.49 0.01
N LYS A 29 16.04 -30.44 0.84
CA LYS A 29 16.35 -30.51 2.27
C LYS A 29 15.56 -29.51 3.08
N THR A 30 15.46 -29.78 4.38
CA THR A 30 14.93 -28.83 5.35
C THR A 30 15.95 -27.74 5.62
N LEU A 31 15.53 -26.49 5.48
CA LEU A 31 16.29 -25.29 5.77
C LEU A 31 15.65 -24.53 6.95
N LYS A 32 16.34 -23.50 7.43
CA LYS A 32 15.83 -22.55 8.42
C LYS A 32 15.87 -21.15 7.82
N LEU A 33 14.89 -20.32 8.15
CA LEU A 33 14.94 -18.90 7.83
C LEU A 33 16.06 -18.22 8.64
N PRO A 34 16.93 -17.40 8.03
CA PRO A 34 18.02 -16.72 8.73
C PRO A 34 17.53 -15.52 9.56
N ALA A 35 16.40 -14.92 9.17
CA ALA A 35 15.83 -13.74 9.79
C ALA A 35 14.29 -13.85 9.81
N LEU A 36 13.63 -12.90 10.48
CA LEU A 36 12.20 -12.67 10.27
C LEU A 36 11.98 -12.37 8.78
N THR A 37 11.03 -13.05 8.15
CA THR A 37 10.67 -12.81 6.76
C THR A 37 9.17 -12.72 6.61
N VAL A 38 8.69 -11.62 6.04
CA VAL A 38 7.29 -11.45 5.66
C VAL A 38 7.04 -12.09 4.31
N TYR A 39 5.96 -12.87 4.23
CA TYR A 39 5.48 -13.44 2.98
C TYR A 39 4.10 -12.89 2.65
N VAL A 40 3.89 -12.46 1.40
CA VAL A 40 2.60 -12.06 0.84
C VAL A 40 2.31 -12.95 -0.35
N ASN A 41 1.18 -13.67 -0.32
CA ASN A 41 0.82 -14.63 -1.36
C ASN A 41 1.99 -15.57 -1.74
N GLY A 42 2.77 -15.97 -0.74
CA GLY A 42 3.92 -16.85 -0.88
C GLY A 42 5.20 -16.19 -1.40
N LYS A 43 5.19 -14.94 -1.83
CA LYS A 43 6.39 -14.15 -2.21
C LYS A 43 7.01 -13.54 -0.96
N ALA A 44 8.34 -13.63 -0.81
CA ALA A 44 9.05 -12.94 0.26
C ALA A 44 9.05 -11.44 -0.02
N MET A 45 8.74 -10.63 0.99
CA MET A 45 8.68 -9.18 0.89
C MET A 45 9.87 -8.59 1.67
N GLU A 46 10.90 -8.18 0.93
CA GLU A 46 12.06 -7.51 1.51
C GLU A 46 11.65 -6.14 2.08
N GLY A 47 12.18 -5.80 3.26
CA GLY A 47 11.89 -4.52 3.94
C GLY A 47 10.48 -4.37 4.54
N MET A 48 9.53 -5.26 4.22
CA MET A 48 8.17 -5.19 4.76
C MET A 48 8.14 -5.62 6.23
N SER A 49 7.64 -4.74 7.11
CA SER A 49 7.44 -5.07 8.53
C SER A 49 6.15 -5.88 8.77
N PRO A 50 6.02 -6.56 9.92
CA PRO A 50 4.75 -7.20 10.33
C PRO A 50 3.56 -6.23 10.39
N GLU A 51 3.78 -4.98 10.77
CA GLU A 51 2.74 -3.95 10.84
C GLU A 51 2.27 -3.52 9.45
N SER A 52 3.21 -3.41 8.50
CA SER A 52 2.89 -3.19 7.09
C SER A 52 2.09 -4.36 6.51
N LEU A 53 2.46 -5.60 6.85
CA LEU A 53 1.68 -6.78 6.47
C LEU A 53 0.26 -6.76 7.06
N ALA A 54 0.11 -6.42 8.34
CA ALA A 54 -1.21 -6.32 8.98
C ALA A 54 -2.08 -5.26 8.29
N THR A 55 -1.47 -4.15 7.85
CA THR A 55 -2.15 -3.09 7.08
C THR A 55 -2.55 -3.57 5.69
N LEU A 56 -1.66 -4.31 5.00
CA LEU A 56 -1.98 -4.95 3.73
C LEU A 56 -3.14 -5.95 3.86
N GLN A 57 -3.21 -6.72 4.94
CA GLN A 57 -4.31 -7.65 5.20
C GLN A 57 -5.65 -6.93 5.42
N ARG A 58 -5.64 -5.74 6.04
CA ARG A 58 -6.83 -4.87 6.13
C ARG A 58 -7.24 -4.39 4.74
N ALA A 59 -6.28 -3.96 3.92
CA ALA A 59 -6.55 -3.57 2.55
C ALA A 59 -7.08 -4.73 1.69
N GLN A 60 -6.58 -5.96 1.87
CA GLN A 60 -7.13 -7.16 1.23
C GLN A 60 -8.58 -7.42 1.63
N THR A 61 -8.92 -7.20 2.91
CA THR A 61 -10.29 -7.32 3.41
C THR A 61 -11.21 -6.26 2.80
N ALA A 62 -10.76 -5.00 2.76
CA ALA A 62 -11.51 -3.91 2.11
C ALA A 62 -11.66 -4.11 0.60
N LEU A 63 -10.61 -4.59 -0.08
CA LEU A 63 -10.65 -4.92 -1.50
C LEU A 63 -11.70 -6.01 -1.80
N ALA A 64 -11.76 -7.05 -0.96
CA ALA A 64 -12.71 -8.14 -1.11
C ALA A 64 -14.17 -7.71 -0.90
N SER A 65 -14.45 -6.65 -0.13
CA SER A 65 -15.80 -6.15 0.07
C SER A 65 -16.31 -5.25 -1.06
N ILE A 66 -15.41 -4.69 -1.87
CA ILE A 66 -15.76 -3.75 -2.94
C ILE A 66 -15.48 -4.28 -4.36
N THR A 67 -14.88 -5.46 -4.49
CA THR A 67 -14.55 -6.07 -5.79
C THR A 67 -14.91 -7.55 -5.87
N THR A 68 -14.88 -8.10 -7.09
CA THR A 68 -15.04 -9.53 -7.35
C THR A 68 -13.83 -10.07 -8.12
N ASP A 69 -13.64 -11.39 -8.10
CA ASP A 69 -12.54 -12.05 -8.83
C ASP A 69 -12.63 -11.90 -10.35
N SER A 70 -13.83 -11.65 -10.88
CA SER A 70 -14.06 -11.40 -12.30
C SER A 70 -13.62 -10.00 -12.78
N MET A 71 -13.34 -9.06 -11.87
CA MET A 71 -12.89 -7.73 -12.24
C MET A 71 -11.42 -7.75 -12.68
N SER A 72 -11.10 -7.04 -13.78
CA SER A 72 -9.72 -6.81 -14.21
C SER A 72 -8.95 -6.00 -13.17
N LYS A 73 -7.61 -6.05 -13.24
CA LYS A 73 -6.71 -5.34 -12.32
C LYS A 73 -6.96 -3.82 -12.34
N GLU A 74 -7.21 -3.27 -13.52
CA GLU A 74 -7.47 -1.85 -13.76
C GLU A 74 -8.85 -1.46 -13.20
N LYS A 75 -9.86 -2.31 -13.40
CA LYS A 75 -11.20 -2.07 -12.87
C LYS A 75 -11.20 -2.11 -11.35
N LYS A 76 -10.49 -3.07 -10.73
CA LYS A 76 -10.29 -3.11 -9.28
C LYS A 76 -9.60 -1.83 -8.79
N LEU A 77 -8.54 -1.39 -9.48
CA LEU A 77 -7.82 -0.17 -9.11
C LEU A 77 -8.73 1.07 -9.16
N ARG A 78 -9.53 1.23 -10.21
CA ARG A 78 -10.49 2.33 -10.31
C ARG A 78 -11.54 2.26 -9.20
N THR A 79 -12.07 1.08 -8.91
CA THR A 79 -13.02 0.89 -7.80
C THR A 79 -12.41 1.27 -6.46
N CYS A 80 -11.15 0.90 -6.19
CA CYS A 80 -10.44 1.31 -4.98
C CYS A 80 -10.25 2.83 -4.91
N PHE A 81 -9.97 3.49 -6.02
CA PHE A 81 -9.79 4.94 -6.06
C PHE A 81 -11.10 5.67 -5.70
N GLU A 82 -12.22 5.24 -6.28
CA GLU A 82 -13.54 5.78 -5.95
C GLU A 82 -13.96 5.43 -4.52
N PHE A 83 -13.64 4.23 -4.03
CA PHE A 83 -13.91 3.81 -2.66
C PHE A 83 -13.17 4.68 -1.63
N VAL A 84 -11.87 4.95 -1.83
CA VAL A 84 -11.09 5.77 -0.88
C VAL A 84 -11.66 7.18 -0.76
N LYS A 85 -12.26 7.72 -1.84
CA LYS A 85 -12.94 9.03 -1.81
C LYS A 85 -14.17 9.07 -0.90
N THR A 86 -14.75 7.92 -0.54
CA THR A 86 -15.92 7.84 0.36
C THR A 86 -15.57 8.10 1.82
N TYR A 87 -14.30 7.93 2.21
CA TYR A 87 -13.81 8.26 3.55
C TYR A 87 -13.98 9.75 3.88
N GLN A 88 -13.99 10.13 5.15
CA GLN A 88 -14.13 11.53 5.57
C GLN A 88 -12.78 12.25 5.62
N GLY A 89 -12.78 13.55 5.36
CA GLY A 89 -11.61 14.39 5.60
C GLY A 89 -11.44 14.66 7.09
N ALA A 90 -10.21 14.57 7.59
CA ALA A 90 -9.80 14.99 8.92
C ALA A 90 -8.33 15.43 8.88
N PHE A 91 -7.86 16.09 9.94
CA PHE A 91 -6.47 16.53 10.04
C PHE A 91 -5.76 15.83 11.20
N PRO A 92 -5.57 14.50 11.14
CA PRO A 92 -4.79 13.81 12.17
C PRO A 92 -3.32 14.24 12.09
N ARG A 93 -2.62 14.13 13.23
CA ARG A 93 -1.15 14.22 13.33
C ARG A 93 -0.64 15.56 12.81
N ILE A 94 -0.94 16.62 13.57
CA ILE A 94 -0.34 17.95 13.40
C ILE A 94 0.66 18.17 14.55
N PRO A 95 1.94 18.47 14.27
CA PRO A 95 2.59 18.52 12.96
C PRO A 95 2.66 17.13 12.28
N HIS A 96 2.80 17.12 10.95
CA HIS A 96 2.81 15.88 10.16
C HIS A 96 3.88 14.90 10.63
N TYR A 97 3.48 13.66 10.86
CA TYR A 97 4.39 12.57 11.14
C TYR A 97 5.18 12.17 9.88
N MET A 98 6.52 12.21 9.95
CA MET A 98 7.43 11.93 8.83
C MET A 98 8.34 10.70 9.08
N GLY A 99 7.95 9.80 10.00
CA GLY A 99 8.68 8.54 10.19
C GLY A 99 8.56 7.64 8.96
N MET A 100 9.53 6.72 8.76
CA MET A 100 9.54 5.81 7.60
C MET A 100 8.34 4.86 7.54
N ASP A 101 7.62 4.69 8.65
CA ASP A 101 6.38 3.92 8.76
C ASP A 101 5.12 4.78 8.61
N TRP A 102 5.23 6.05 8.19
CA TRP A 102 4.06 6.91 7.97
C TRP A 102 2.99 6.26 7.08
N PRO A 103 3.30 5.48 6.01
CA PRO A 103 2.26 4.85 5.21
C PRO A 103 1.41 3.86 6.03
N VAL A 104 2.04 3.10 6.92
CA VAL A 104 1.34 2.18 7.85
C VAL A 104 0.42 2.97 8.76
N VAL A 105 0.95 4.01 9.39
CA VAL A 105 0.23 4.84 10.36
C VAL A 105 -0.99 5.48 9.72
N TYR A 106 -0.81 6.17 8.59
CA TYR A 106 -1.86 6.93 7.93
C TYR A 106 -2.88 6.06 7.17
N ALA A 107 -2.49 4.91 6.60
CA ALA A 107 -3.45 3.97 6.02
C ALA A 107 -4.40 3.40 7.08
N ASN A 108 -3.89 3.16 8.30
CA ASN A 108 -4.72 2.66 9.40
C ASN A 108 -5.68 3.72 9.96
N ASP A 109 -5.41 5.02 9.78
CA ASP A 109 -6.41 6.06 10.04
C ASP A 109 -7.67 5.87 9.17
N MET A 110 -7.51 5.32 7.96
CA MET A 110 -8.64 5.02 7.07
C MET A 110 -9.27 3.65 7.35
N PHE A 111 -8.46 2.61 7.58
CA PHE A 111 -8.99 1.26 7.73
C PHE A 111 -9.56 0.92 9.11
N LEU A 112 -9.18 1.65 10.16
CA LEU A 112 -9.57 1.34 11.54
C LEU A 112 -10.36 2.46 12.23
N ASN A 113 -10.07 3.74 11.94
CA ASN A 113 -10.53 4.89 12.73
C ASN A 113 -11.74 5.60 12.08
N ASP A 114 -12.85 4.87 11.88
CA ASP A 114 -14.08 5.36 11.24
C ASP A 114 -13.89 5.93 9.81
N GLY A 115 -12.74 5.68 9.19
CA GLY A 115 -12.45 6.11 7.84
C GLY A 115 -12.26 7.61 7.71
N LYS A 116 -11.39 8.21 8.53
CA LYS A 116 -11.12 9.66 8.50
C LYS A 116 -9.63 9.95 8.43
N GLY A 117 -9.23 10.88 7.56
CA GLY A 117 -7.82 11.23 7.44
C GLY A 117 -7.54 12.41 6.52
N ASN A 118 -6.26 12.74 6.37
CA ASN A 118 -5.77 13.81 5.49
C ASN A 118 -5.17 13.22 4.20
N CYS A 119 -4.55 14.05 3.34
CA CYS A 119 -3.95 13.61 2.08
C CYS A 119 -3.01 12.40 2.23
N PHE A 120 -2.20 12.34 3.30
CA PHE A 120 -1.35 11.18 3.61
C PHE A 120 -2.16 9.90 3.86
N SER A 121 -3.27 10.00 4.59
CA SER A 121 -4.19 8.88 4.84
C SER A 121 -4.83 8.36 3.57
N TYR A 122 -5.32 9.25 2.71
CA TYR A 122 -5.93 8.89 1.44
C TYR A 122 -4.92 8.23 0.50
N ALA A 123 -3.73 8.81 0.38
CA ALA A 123 -2.62 8.27 -0.39
C ALA A 123 -2.24 6.86 0.08
N ALA A 124 -1.98 6.70 1.38
CA ALA A 124 -1.52 5.44 1.94
C ALA A 124 -2.59 4.34 1.84
N ALA A 125 -3.85 4.64 2.13
CA ALA A 125 -4.94 3.67 1.97
C ALA A 125 -5.08 3.19 0.52
N PHE A 126 -5.02 4.12 -0.44
CA PHE A 126 -5.09 3.76 -1.86
C PHE A 126 -3.88 2.94 -2.32
N ALA A 127 -2.67 3.30 -1.89
CA ALA A 127 -1.46 2.53 -2.18
C ALA A 127 -1.54 1.09 -1.63
N TYR A 128 -1.99 0.89 -0.39
CA TYR A 128 -2.17 -0.46 0.16
C TYR A 128 -3.24 -1.26 -0.60
N LEU A 129 -4.31 -0.62 -1.07
CA LEU A 129 -5.30 -1.28 -1.94
C LEU A 129 -4.70 -1.69 -3.28
N ALA A 130 -3.88 -0.85 -3.91
CA ALA A 130 -3.14 -1.22 -5.13
C ALA A 130 -2.18 -2.38 -4.88
N LYS A 131 -1.45 -2.37 -3.76
CA LYS A 131 -0.59 -3.51 -3.36
C LYS A 131 -1.41 -4.78 -3.15
N ALA A 132 -2.59 -4.68 -2.54
CA ALA A 132 -3.50 -5.81 -2.32
C ALA A 132 -4.05 -6.41 -3.63
N ILE A 133 -4.27 -5.56 -4.65
CA ILE A 133 -4.62 -6.01 -6.01
C ILE A 133 -3.47 -6.78 -6.68
N GLY A 134 -2.23 -6.52 -6.27
CA GLY A 134 -1.01 -7.15 -6.81
C GLY A 134 -0.21 -6.24 -7.75
N TYR A 135 -0.28 -4.91 -7.59
CA TYR A 135 0.71 -4.01 -8.18
C TYR A 135 2.04 -4.12 -7.41
N GLU A 136 3.18 -4.09 -8.11
CA GLU A 136 4.49 -4.32 -7.50
C GLU A 136 5.22 -3.00 -7.20
N GLU A 137 5.22 -2.07 -8.17
CA GLU A 137 5.80 -0.73 -8.06
C GLU A 137 4.75 0.22 -7.51
N VAL A 138 4.56 0.17 -6.19
CA VAL A 138 3.58 0.99 -5.47
C VAL A 138 4.30 1.80 -4.41
N TYR A 139 4.08 3.11 -4.41
CA TYR A 139 4.73 4.03 -3.52
C TYR A 139 3.72 4.98 -2.86
N CYS A 140 4.01 5.34 -1.62
CA CYS A 140 3.42 6.47 -0.94
C CYS A 140 4.38 7.64 -1.05
N CYS A 141 3.90 8.74 -1.62
CA CYS A 141 4.68 9.93 -1.89
C CYS A 141 4.24 11.08 -0.99
N SER A 142 5.20 11.93 -0.61
CA SER A 142 5.01 13.05 0.30
C SER A 142 5.94 14.19 -0.05
N SER A 143 5.40 15.42 -0.13
CA SER A 143 6.19 16.65 -0.18
C SER A 143 6.47 17.27 1.20
N GLY A 144 6.08 16.58 2.27
CA GLY A 144 6.06 17.10 3.64
C GLY A 144 4.79 17.89 3.98
N TYR A 145 4.07 18.36 2.96
CA TYR A 145 2.80 19.10 3.11
C TYR A 145 1.62 18.44 2.38
N HIS A 146 1.90 17.69 1.30
CA HIS A 146 0.90 16.99 0.51
C HIS A 146 1.32 15.54 0.26
N GLY A 147 0.36 14.63 0.14
CA GLY A 147 0.62 13.21 -0.07
C GLY A 147 -0.23 12.62 -1.19
N TRP A 148 0.36 11.70 -1.97
CA TRP A 148 -0.28 10.98 -3.06
C TRP A 148 0.28 9.56 -3.17
N ALA A 149 -0.35 8.72 -3.99
CA ALA A 149 0.19 7.41 -4.35
C ALA A 149 0.82 7.45 -5.74
N GLU A 150 1.90 6.70 -5.94
CA GLU A 150 2.45 6.40 -7.25
C GLU A 150 2.33 4.90 -7.52
N ILE A 151 1.85 4.53 -8.71
CA ILE A 151 1.75 3.15 -9.16
C ILE A 151 2.30 3.07 -10.57
N ASP A 152 3.31 2.22 -10.77
CA ASP A 152 3.98 2.02 -12.06
C ASP A 152 4.40 3.35 -12.74
N GLY A 153 4.88 4.32 -11.93
CA GLY A 153 5.34 5.64 -12.40
C GLY A 153 4.25 6.68 -12.65
N LEU A 154 2.98 6.36 -12.34
CA LEU A 154 1.84 7.27 -12.52
C LEU A 154 1.28 7.73 -11.18
N ILE A 155 0.84 9.00 -11.14
CA ILE A 155 0.29 9.64 -9.96
C ILE A 155 -1.20 9.30 -9.80
N TYR A 156 -1.57 9.01 -8.56
CA TYR A 156 -2.94 8.82 -8.11
C TYR A 156 -3.16 9.60 -6.81
N ASP A 157 -4.07 10.57 -6.86
CA ASP A 157 -4.38 11.44 -5.73
C ASP A 157 -5.91 11.52 -5.51
N PRO A 158 -6.46 10.55 -4.76
CA PRO A 158 -7.90 10.49 -4.53
C PRO A 158 -8.43 11.62 -3.65
N GLU A 159 -7.61 12.15 -2.73
CA GLU A 159 -8.00 13.31 -1.90
C GLU A 159 -8.15 14.55 -2.77
N ARG A 160 -7.15 14.82 -3.61
CA ARG A 160 -7.20 15.96 -4.50
C ARG A 160 -8.31 15.84 -5.53
N ASN A 161 -8.53 14.66 -6.10
CA ASN A 161 -9.69 14.45 -6.99
C ASN A 161 -11.02 14.73 -6.29
N LYS A 162 -11.14 14.39 -5.00
CA LYS A 162 -12.37 14.60 -4.24
C LYS A 162 -12.66 16.08 -3.99
N PHE A 163 -11.66 16.85 -3.57
CA PHE A 163 -11.84 18.23 -3.13
C PHE A 163 -11.56 19.29 -4.21
N ASP A 164 -10.80 18.93 -5.25
CA ASP A 164 -10.48 19.77 -6.42
C ASP A 164 -10.55 18.91 -7.70
N PRO A 165 -11.75 18.63 -8.23
CA PRO A 165 -11.91 17.77 -9.42
C PRO A 165 -11.53 18.46 -10.74
N SER A 166 -10.81 19.60 -10.70
CA SER A 166 -10.33 20.31 -11.90
C SER A 166 -9.45 19.45 -12.80
N TYR A 167 -8.84 18.40 -12.23
CA TYR A 167 -8.09 17.37 -12.94
C TYR A 167 -8.53 15.98 -12.46
N SER A 168 -8.25 14.93 -13.25
CA SER A 168 -8.64 13.57 -12.87
C SER A 168 -7.89 13.05 -11.65
N TYR A 169 -6.63 13.47 -11.46
CA TYR A 169 -5.70 12.94 -10.45
C TYR A 169 -5.68 11.40 -10.39
N TYR A 170 -5.93 10.76 -11.53
CA TYR A 170 -5.96 9.33 -11.70
C TYR A 170 -5.08 8.97 -12.89
N ALA A 171 -4.00 8.23 -12.63
CA ALA A 171 -3.02 7.81 -13.63
C ALA A 171 -2.37 9.01 -14.37
N LEU A 172 -2.02 10.07 -13.65
CA LEU A 172 -1.36 11.24 -14.24
C LEU A 172 0.15 10.99 -14.44
N SER A 173 0.70 11.48 -15.55
CA SER A 173 2.15 11.64 -15.69
C SER A 173 2.64 12.75 -14.75
N TYR A 174 3.84 12.61 -14.20
CA TYR A 174 4.54 13.66 -13.44
C TYR A 174 4.79 14.95 -14.22
N ASP A 175 4.74 14.90 -15.56
CA ASP A 175 4.87 16.10 -16.41
C ASP A 175 3.50 16.79 -16.66
N THR A 176 2.40 16.21 -16.17
CA THR A 176 1.08 16.84 -16.25
C THR A 176 1.05 18.07 -15.37
N LYS A 177 0.79 19.24 -15.96
CA LYS A 177 0.61 20.47 -15.20
C LYS A 177 -0.75 20.44 -14.49
N THR A 178 -0.73 20.46 -13.17
CA THR A 178 -1.90 20.58 -12.30
C THR A 178 -1.69 21.68 -11.28
N ASN A 179 -2.63 21.83 -10.34
CA ASN A 179 -2.47 22.75 -9.20
C ASN A 179 -1.48 22.24 -8.14
N VAL A 180 -0.96 21.01 -8.31
CA VAL A 180 -0.02 20.36 -7.40
C VAL A 180 1.27 20.02 -8.16
N ASP A 181 2.40 20.50 -7.64
CA ASP A 181 3.73 20.18 -8.16
C ASP A 181 4.24 18.86 -7.56
N HIS A 182 3.75 17.73 -8.08
CA HIS A 182 4.15 16.40 -7.62
C HIS A 182 5.64 16.13 -7.87
N LYS A 183 6.16 16.58 -9.02
CA LYS A 183 7.55 16.35 -9.43
C LYS A 183 8.52 17.14 -8.56
N GLY A 184 8.26 18.43 -8.36
CA GLY A 184 9.03 19.26 -7.44
C GLY A 184 8.85 18.85 -5.97
N GLY A 185 7.66 18.35 -5.60
CA GLY A 185 7.32 17.94 -4.25
C GLY A 185 8.23 16.86 -3.66
N ILE A 186 8.76 15.94 -4.48
CA ILE A 186 9.71 14.90 -4.07
C ILE A 186 11.14 15.13 -4.56
N ALA A 187 11.43 16.29 -5.16
CA ALA A 187 12.73 16.54 -5.80
C ALA A 187 13.92 16.57 -4.81
N ALA A 188 13.66 16.85 -3.53
CA ALA A 188 14.68 16.75 -2.49
C ALA A 188 15.11 15.31 -2.21
N ASN A 189 14.28 14.32 -2.61
CA ASN A 189 14.58 12.89 -2.54
C ASN A 189 14.97 12.41 -1.14
N GLU A 190 14.31 12.96 -0.11
CA GLU A 190 14.47 12.47 1.25
C GLU A 190 13.82 11.08 1.39
N PRO A 191 14.37 10.17 2.22
CA PRO A 191 13.90 8.79 2.29
C PRO A 191 12.40 8.64 2.58
N TRP A 192 11.81 9.57 3.34
CA TRP A 192 10.40 9.55 3.72
C TRP A 192 9.45 10.10 2.64
N MET A 193 9.98 10.77 1.61
CA MET A 193 9.19 11.39 0.54
C MET A 193 8.66 10.40 -0.49
N HIS A 194 9.29 9.22 -0.61
CA HIS A 194 8.96 8.24 -1.65
C HIS A 194 9.18 6.82 -1.12
N ILE A 195 8.16 6.26 -0.46
CA ILE A 195 8.27 4.99 0.26
C ILE A 195 7.55 3.88 -0.52
N LYS A 196 8.30 2.84 -0.88
CA LYS A 196 7.74 1.63 -1.52
C LYS A 196 6.96 0.80 -0.50
N ILE A 197 5.77 0.33 -0.91
CA ILE A 197 4.86 -0.54 -0.13
C ILE A 197 4.95 -1.97 -0.63
#